data_AF-A0A1F9VF67-F1
#
_entry.id   AF-A0A1F9VF67-F1
#
_cell.length_a   1.000
_cell.length_b   1.000
_cell.length_c   1.000
_cell.angle_alpha   90.00
_cell.angle_beta   90.00
_cell.angle_gamma   90.00
#
_symmetry.space_group_name_H-M   'P 1'
#
loop_
_entity.id
_entity.type
_entity.pdbx_description
1 polymer ?
#
loop_
_entity_poly.entity_id
_entity_poly.type
_entity_poly.pdbx_seq_one_letter_code
_entity_poly.pdbx_strand_id
1 'polypeptide(L)'
;MAVVATVSGVEVRSATFAAQPSGWYLNGWMEDVVGEKRFIVGHLGDTITLMNPYPALAPGDTVVVVAGCDRTEATCVAKFNNFGNYLGFPRLPTRNPFTGPVV
;
A
#
# COMPACT_ATOMS: atom_id res chain seq x y z
N MET A 1 4.35 8.15 11.48
CA MET A 1 5.03 7.13 12.29
C MET A 1 3.98 6.45 13.15
N ALA A 2 4.13 5.15 13.39
CA ALA A 2 3.22 4.33 14.20
C ALA A 2 4.06 3.53 15.19
N VAL A 3 3.53 3.33 16.40
CA VAL A 3 4.14 2.47 17.41
C VAL A 3 3.46 1.11 17.35
N VAL A 4 4.26 0.05 17.25
CA VAL A 4 3.77 -1.33 17.18
C VAL A 4 3.19 -1.73 18.54
N ALA A 5 1.94 -2.17 18.56
CA ALA A 5 1.27 -2.66 19.76
C ALA A 5 1.48 -4.18 19.94
N THR A 6 1.29 -4.95 18.87
CA THR A 6 1.50 -6.40 18.86
C THR A 6 1.97 -6.88 17.49
N VAL A 7 2.76 -7.95 17.48
CA VAL A 7 3.18 -8.66 16.26
C VAL A 7 2.82 -10.13 16.40
N SER A 8 2.12 -10.69 15.42
CA SER A 8 1.72 -12.09 15.37
C SER A 8 1.96 -12.66 13.98
N GLY A 9 3.11 -13.32 13.79
CA GLY A 9 3.53 -13.83 12.48
C GLY A 9 3.75 -12.71 11.47
N VAL A 10 2.78 -12.50 10.59
CA VAL A 10 2.77 -11.43 9.58
C VAL A 10 1.83 -10.28 9.92
N GLU A 11 1.03 -10.41 10.98
CA GLU A 11 0.10 -9.37 11.41
C GLU A 11 0.77 -8.42 12.38
N VAL A 12 0.62 -7.12 12.13
CA VAL A 12 1.11 -6.05 12.98
C VAL A 12 -0.07 -5.17 13.36
N ARG A 13 -0.21 -4.88 14.65
CA ARG A 13 -1.25 -3.97 15.15
C ARG A 13 -0.68 -2.66 15.61
N SER A 14 -1.40 -1.59 15.32
CA SER A 14 -1.18 -0.26 15.90
C SER A 14 -2.49 0.53 15.83
N ALA A 15 -2.84 1.21 16.93
CA ALA A 15 -3.99 2.13 16.93
C ALA A 15 -3.87 3.23 15.86
N THR A 16 -2.64 3.55 15.42
CA THR A 16 -2.38 4.52 14.36
C THR A 16 -2.94 4.07 13.01
N PHE A 17 -3.00 2.76 12.74
CA PHE A 17 -3.49 2.25 11.45
C PHE A 17 -4.98 2.51 11.27
N ALA A 18 -5.74 2.45 12.37
CA ALA A 18 -7.19 2.73 12.37
C ALA A 18 -7.54 4.20 12.09
N ALA A 19 -6.56 5.12 12.08
CA ALA A 19 -6.78 6.50 11.66
C ALA A 19 -7.11 6.63 10.16
N GLN A 20 -6.87 5.57 9.38
CA GLN A 20 -7.19 5.51 7.96
C GLN A 20 -8.21 4.41 7.68
N PRO A 21 -9.05 4.56 6.63
CA PRO A 21 -9.97 3.50 6.24
C PRO A 21 -9.26 2.17 5.95
N SER A 22 -9.92 1.06 6.23
CA SER A 22 -9.45 -0.28 5.83
C SER A 22 -9.09 -0.30 4.34
N GLY A 23 -7.98 -0.95 4.00
CA GLY A 23 -7.41 -0.94 2.66
C GLY A 23 -6.49 0.25 2.33
N TRP A 24 -6.44 1.31 3.16
CA TRP A 24 -5.58 2.47 2.89
C TRP A 24 -4.08 2.14 2.74
N TYR A 25 -3.56 1.15 3.46
CA TYR A 25 -2.15 0.77 3.37
C TYR A 25 -1.88 -0.38 2.37
N LEU A 26 -2.90 -0.92 1.70
CA LEU A 26 -2.76 -2.03 0.76
C LEU A 26 -1.89 -1.64 -0.45
N ASN A 27 -0.90 -2.46 -0.79
CA ASN A 27 0.15 -2.17 -1.79
C ASN A 27 1.11 -1.04 -1.38
N GLY A 28 1.18 -0.72 -0.08
CA GLY A 28 2.19 0.14 0.51
C GLY A 28 3.33 -0.68 1.11
N TRP A 29 4.14 -0.03 1.95
CA TRP A 29 5.15 -0.71 2.75
C TRP A 29 5.26 -0.10 4.14
N MET A 30 5.72 -0.93 5.06
CA MET A 30 6.20 -0.53 6.37
C MET A 30 7.72 -0.49 6.33
N GLU A 31 8.30 0.47 7.03
CA GLU A 31 9.74 0.69 7.14
C GLU A 31 10.10 0.92 8.62
N ASP A 32 11.13 0.24 9.12
CA ASP A 32 11.62 0.48 10.48
C ASP A 32 12.61 1.66 10.55
N VAL A 33 13.16 1.90 11.74
CA VAL A 33 14.13 2.98 11.97
C VAL A 33 15.49 2.74 11.31
N VAL A 34 15.83 1.50 10.93
CA VAL A 34 17.07 1.19 10.20
C VAL A 34 16.87 1.10 8.68
N GLY A 35 15.64 1.32 8.20
CA GLY A 35 15.28 1.37 6.78
C GLY A 35 14.88 0.04 6.17
N GLU A 36 14.71 -1.02 6.96
CA GLU A 36 14.25 -2.31 6.47
C GLU A 36 12.74 -2.26 6.16
N LYS A 37 12.38 -2.76 4.96
CA LYS A 37 11.03 -2.64 4.41
C LYS A 37 10.29 -3.97 4.36
N ARG A 38 8.97 -3.90 4.55
CA ARG A 38 8.04 -5.00 4.30
C ARG A 38 6.82 -4.50 3.55
N PHE A 39 6.44 -5.20 2.49
CA PHE A 39 5.22 -4.90 1.74
C PHE A 39 3.98 -5.25 2.55
N ILE A 40 2.95 -4.42 2.40
CA ILE A 40 1.66 -4.59 3.07
C ILE A 40 0.67 -5.19 2.07
N VAL A 41 0.15 -6.37 2.43
CA VAL A 41 -0.80 -7.15 1.62
C VAL A 41 -2.23 -7.11 2.17
N GLY A 42 -2.43 -6.52 3.36
CA GLY A 42 -3.73 -6.36 3.98
C GLY A 42 -3.77 -5.19 4.96
N HIS A 43 -4.94 -4.55 5.10
CA HIS A 43 -5.19 -3.53 6.10
C HIS A 43 -6.66 -3.56 6.51
N LEU A 44 -6.93 -3.87 7.77
CA LEU A 44 -8.27 -3.91 8.35
C LEU A 44 -8.24 -3.24 9.74
N GLY A 45 -8.90 -2.08 9.87
CA GLY A 45 -8.94 -1.34 11.12
C GLY A 45 -7.54 -0.97 11.63
N ASP A 46 -7.17 -1.47 12.80
CA ASP A 46 -5.87 -1.23 13.45
C ASP A 46 -4.78 -2.25 13.08
N THR A 47 -5.08 -3.16 12.14
CA THR A 47 -4.26 -4.32 11.81
C THR A 47 -3.80 -4.24 10.36
N ILE A 48 -2.49 -4.38 10.14
CA ILE A 48 -1.90 -4.58 8.81
C ILE A 48 -1.31 -5.98 8.69
N THR A 49 -1.39 -6.55 7.50
CA THR A 49 -0.80 -7.84 7.17
C THR A 49 0.40 -7.62 6.25
N LEU A 50 1.56 -8.11 6.65
CA LEU A 50 2.79 -8.04 5.88
C LEU A 50 2.90 -9.23 4.92
N MET A 51 3.64 -9.05 3.82
CA MET A 51 3.91 -10.13 2.87
C MET A 51 4.74 -11.26 3.49
N ASN A 52 5.76 -10.89 4.27
CA ASN A 52 6.68 -11.82 4.93
C ASN A 52 6.81 -11.45 6.41
N PRO A 53 7.13 -12.42 7.29
CA PRO A 53 7.38 -12.14 8.70
C PRO A 53 8.49 -11.10 8.90
N TYR A 54 8.46 -10.44 10.05
CA TYR A 54 9.48 -9.50 10.48
C TYR A 54 10.03 -9.92 11.84
N PRO A 55 11.04 -10.82 11.87
CA PRO A 55 11.52 -11.42 13.13
C PRO A 55 12.07 -10.43 14.16
N ALA A 56 12.66 -9.32 13.72
CA ALA A 56 13.23 -8.31 14.60
C ALA A 56 12.20 -7.29 15.14
N LEU A 57 10.96 -7.31 14.65
CA LEU A 57 9.93 -6.35 15.03
C LEU A 57 9.25 -6.76 16.34
N ALA A 58 9.24 -5.86 17.31
CA ALA A 58 8.66 -6.08 18.63
C ALA A 58 7.63 -5.00 19.00
N PRO A 59 6.73 -5.29 19.95
CA PRO A 59 5.91 -4.26 20.60
C PRO A 59 6.76 -3.11 21.15
N GLY A 60 6.33 -1.87 20.91
CA GLY A 60 7.06 -0.65 21.29
C GLY A 60 7.93 -0.08 20.17
N ASP A 61 8.24 -0.85 19.13
CA ASP A 61 9.02 -0.34 17.99
C ASP A 61 8.26 0.73 17.22
N THR A 62 9.02 1.70 16.71
CA THR A 62 8.49 2.75 15.85
C THR A 62 8.72 2.39 14.40
N VAL A 63 7.66 2.45 13.60
CA VAL A 63 7.70 2.19 12.16
C VAL A 63 7.08 3.35 11.38
N VAL A 64 7.57 3.56 10.17
CA VAL A 64 6.92 4.40 9.15
C VAL A 64 6.05 3.50 8.29
N VAL A 65 4.79 3.88 8.11
CA VAL A 65 3.88 3.17 7.21
C VAL A 65 3.51 4.10 6.08
N VAL A 66 3.81 3.66 4.86
CA VAL A 66 3.54 4.41 3.64
C VAL A 66 2.21 3.97 3.05
N ALA A 67 1.40 4.94 2.66
CA ALA A 67 0.11 4.71 2.03
C ALA A 67 0.28 3.90 0.73
N GLY A 68 -0.59 2.92 0.52
CA GLY A 68 -0.47 2.03 -0.64
C GLY A 68 -1.07 2.59 -1.92
N CYS A 69 -0.58 2.13 -3.07
CA CYS A 69 -1.01 2.56 -4.40
C CYS A 69 -1.47 1.36 -5.23
N ASP A 70 -2.74 1.37 -5.64
CA ASP A 70 -3.36 0.35 -6.51
C ASP A 70 -3.07 0.57 -8.00
N ARG A 71 -2.37 1.66 -8.34
CA ARG A 71 -1.98 2.06 -9.70
C ARG A 71 -3.16 2.47 -10.60
N THR A 72 -4.31 2.83 -10.02
CA THR A 72 -5.46 3.37 -10.78
C THR A 72 -5.42 4.89 -10.89
N GLU A 73 -6.03 5.46 -11.94
CA GLU A 73 -6.18 6.92 -12.07
C GLU A 73 -6.98 7.49 -10.89
N ALA A 74 -8.08 6.83 -10.52
CA ALA A 74 -9.00 7.27 -9.48
C ALA A 74 -8.27 7.45 -8.14
N THR A 75 -7.49 6.45 -7.72
CA THR A 75 -6.70 6.53 -6.49
C THR A 75 -5.57 7.54 -6.62
N CYS A 76 -4.88 7.61 -7.76
CA CYS A 76 -3.80 8.58 -7.97
C CYS A 76 -4.27 10.04 -7.80
N VAL A 77 -5.48 10.36 -8.28
CA VAL A 77 -6.12 11.67 -8.10
C VAL A 77 -6.60 11.84 -6.65
N ALA A 78 -7.48 10.97 -6.18
CA ALA A 78 -8.20 11.18 -4.91
C ALA A 78 -7.30 11.09 -3.68
N LYS A 79 -6.32 10.18 -3.70
CA LYS A 79 -5.48 9.87 -2.54
C LYS A 79 -4.17 10.65 -2.52
N PHE A 80 -3.57 10.86 -3.69
CA PHE A 80 -2.21 11.43 -3.81
C PHE A 80 -2.18 12.78 -4.53
N ASN A 81 -3.25 13.15 -5.24
CA ASN A 81 -3.29 14.34 -6.09
C ASN A 81 -2.07 14.47 -7.04
N ASN A 82 -1.61 13.34 -7.58
CA ASN A 82 -0.36 13.26 -8.37
C ASN A 82 -0.58 12.77 -9.81
N PHE A 83 -1.73 13.11 -10.39
CA PHE A 83 -2.08 12.63 -11.72
C PHE A 83 -1.15 13.13 -12.83
N GLY A 84 -0.54 14.30 -12.67
CA GLY A 84 0.44 14.83 -13.63
C GLY A 84 1.68 13.92 -13.81
N ASN A 85 1.99 13.08 -12.83
CA ASN A 85 3.06 12.08 -12.90
C ASN A 85 2.49 10.64 -12.99
N TYR A 86 1.26 10.48 -13.46
CA TYR A 86 0.67 9.17 -13.68
C TYR A 86 1.27 8.52 -14.93
N LEU A 87 2.05 7.46 -14.74
CA LEU A 87 2.80 6.77 -15.81
C LEU A 87 2.04 5.57 -16.42
N GLY A 88 0.71 5.53 -16.26
CA GLY A 88 -0.14 4.48 -16.84
C GLY A 88 -0.65 4.82 -18.24
N PHE A 89 -1.23 3.82 -18.91
CA PHE A 89 -1.86 3.96 -20.23
C PHE A 89 -3.34 3.56 -20.19
N PRO A 90 -4.19 4.26 -19.42
CA PRO A 90 -5.57 3.86 -19.13
C PRO A 90 -6.48 3.97 -20.36
N ARG A 91 -6.04 4.72 -21.37
CA ARG A 91 -6.75 4.90 -22.64
C ARG A 91 -6.14 4.10 -23.79
N LEU A 92 -5.25 3.13 -23.49
CA LEU A 92 -4.75 2.23 -24.52
C LEU A 92 -5.93 1.46 -25.13
N PRO A 93 -6.17 1.55 -26.45
CA PRO A 93 -7.26 0.83 -27.08
C PRO A 93 -7.06 -0.69 -26.93
N THR A 94 -8.16 -1.42 -26.70
CA THR A 94 -8.14 -2.89 -26.66
C THR A 94 -8.14 -3.52 -28.05
N ARG A 95 -8.44 -2.72 -29.10
CA ARG A 95 -8.49 -3.18 -30.49
C ARG A 95 -7.10 -3.15 -31.12
N ASN A 96 -6.76 -4.21 -31.85
CA ASN A 96 -5.55 -4.27 -32.64
C ASN A 96 -5.72 -3.46 -33.94
N PRO A 97 -4.88 -2.43 -34.20
CA PRO A 97 -4.99 -1.60 -35.38
C PRO A 97 -4.64 -2.30 -36.71
N PHE A 98 -4.05 -3.49 -36.68
CA PHE A 98 -3.62 -4.24 -37.88
C PHE A 98 -4.57 -5.37 -38.30
N THR A 99 -5.48 -5.79 -37.43
CA THR A 99 -6.39 -6.92 -37.70
C THR A 99 -7.87 -6.57 -37.54
N GLY A 100 -8.19 -5.36 -37.06
CA GLY A 100 -9.55 -4.86 -36.98
C GLY A 100 -10.00 -4.13 -38.26
N PRO A 101 -11.30 -4.14 -38.59
CA PRO A 101 -11.83 -3.29 -39.65
C PRO A 101 -11.59 -1.81 -39.29
N VAL A 102 -11.19 -1.02 -40.30
CA VAL A 102 -11.09 0.44 -40.19
C VAL A 102 -12.51 0.98 -40.07
N VAL A 103 -12.85 1.52 -38.90
CA VAL A 103 -14.09 2.29 -38.70
C VAL A 103 -13.75 3.74 -38.49
#